data_AF-A0A3D4XZ10-F1
#
_entry.id   AF-A0A3D4XZ10-F1
#
_cell.length_a   1.000
_cell.length_b   1.000
_cell.length_c   1.000
_cell.angle_alpha   90.00
_cell.angle_beta   90.00
_cell.angle_gamma   90.00
#
_symmetry.space_group_name_H-M   'P 1'
#
loop_
_entity.id
_entity.type
_entity.pdbx_description
1 polymer ?
#
loop_
_entity_poly.entity_id
_entity_poly.type
_entity_poly.pdbx_seq_one_letter_code
_entity_poly.pdbx_strand_id
1 'polypeptide(L)'
;TYTLSYTANANGTLTGTTSQTVNSGTSGTAITAVPSAGYYFVSWSDSSTSNPRTDTNVTSNKTVSATFTLTPVTPSGGGGGGGSSTPST
;
A
#
# COMPACT_ATOMS: atom_id res chain seq x y z
N THR A 1 -8.68 16.07 19.51
CA THR A 1 -8.37 15.79 18.10
C THR A 1 -7.61 14.48 18.03
N TYR A 2 -7.61 13.84 16.87
CA TYR A 2 -6.87 12.60 16.62
C TYR A 2 -5.98 12.78 15.40
N THR A 3 -4.83 12.12 15.43
CA THR A 3 -3.85 12.15 14.34
C THR A 3 -3.97 10.88 13.50
N LEU A 4 -4.04 11.08 12.18
CA LEU A 4 -3.96 10.03 11.18
C LEU A 4 -2.60 10.13 10.48
N SER A 5 -1.81 9.07 10.58
CA SER A 5 -0.51 8.98 9.93
C SER A 5 -0.54 7.88 8.88
N TYR A 6 -0.27 8.25 7.64
CA TYR A 6 -0.22 7.34 6.50
C TYR A 6 1.22 7.24 5.99
N THR A 7 1.73 6.02 5.88
CA THR A 7 3.07 5.74 5.33
C THR A 7 3.00 4.70 4.23
N ALA A 8 4.06 4.56 3.45
CA ALA A 8 4.20 3.54 2.41
C ALA A 8 5.58 2.90 2.50
N ASN A 9 5.70 1.64 2.07
CA ASN A 9 7.02 1.05 1.84
C ASN A 9 7.68 1.61 0.57
N ALA A 10 8.96 1.32 0.34
CA ALA A 10 9.76 1.90 -0.75
C ALA A 10 9.27 1.61 -2.18
N ASN A 11 8.32 0.67 -2.33
CA ASN A 11 7.86 0.15 -3.61
C ASN A 11 6.62 0.88 -4.15
N GLY A 12 6.24 1.99 -3.53
CA GLY A 12 5.19 2.88 -3.99
C GLY A 12 5.23 4.22 -3.25
N THR A 13 4.26 5.06 -3.55
CA THR A 13 4.12 6.40 -2.96
C THR A 13 2.68 6.63 -2.52
N LEU A 14 2.47 7.63 -1.65
CA LEU A 14 1.14 8.08 -1.26
C LEU A 14 0.86 9.45 -1.87
N THR A 15 -0.32 9.62 -2.44
CA THR A 15 -0.82 10.92 -2.90
C THR A 15 -1.94 11.39 -1.98
N GLY A 16 -1.83 12.62 -1.47
CA GLY A 16 -2.77 13.25 -0.54
C GLY A 16 -2.08 13.71 0.76
N THR A 17 -2.86 14.08 1.77
CA THR A 17 -2.35 14.58 3.06
C THR A 17 -2.00 13.41 3.99
N THR A 18 -0.74 12.96 3.99
CA THR A 18 -0.32 11.77 4.74
C THR A 18 -0.27 11.94 6.27
N SER A 19 -0.22 13.18 6.76
CA SER A 19 -0.34 13.50 8.19
C SER A 19 -1.54 14.41 8.39
N GLN A 20 -2.61 13.89 8.96
CA GLN A 20 -3.87 14.61 9.16
C GLN A 20 -4.19 14.73 10.64
N THR A 21 -4.78 15.85 11.03
CA THR A 21 -5.34 16.06 12.37
C THR A 21 -6.82 16.34 12.22
N VAL A 22 -7.65 15.48 12.79
CA VAL A 22 -9.11 15.53 12.66
C VAL A 22 -9.78 15.62 14.04
N ASN A 23 -11.00 16.13 14.09
CA ASN A 23 -11.80 16.13 15.33
C ASN A 23 -12.40 14.74 15.57
N SER A 24 -12.78 14.45 16.83
CA SER A 24 -13.46 13.20 17.16
C SER A 24 -14.74 13.04 16.34
N GLY A 25 -14.96 11.86 15.76
CA GLY A 25 -16.14 11.54 14.95
C GLY A 25 -16.13 12.14 13.54
N THR A 26 -15.09 12.90 13.16
CA THR A 26 -14.95 13.44 11.80
C THR A 26 -14.17 12.50 10.89
N SER A 27 -14.23 12.77 9.58
CA SER A 27 -13.50 12.01 8.55
C SER A 27 -12.20 12.71 8.16
N GLY A 28 -11.19 11.91 7.82
CA GLY A 28 -9.99 12.39 7.16
C GLY A 28 -10.21 12.72 5.68
N THR A 29 -9.13 13.14 5.01
CA THR A 29 -9.07 13.29 3.56
C THR A 29 -8.60 12.00 2.89
N ALA A 30 -8.98 11.82 1.63
CA ALA A 30 -8.64 10.63 0.87
C ALA A 30 -7.13 10.54 0.60
N ILE A 31 -6.58 9.33 0.73
CA ILE A 31 -5.19 8.99 0.45
C ILE A 31 -5.14 7.89 -0.60
N THR A 32 -4.43 8.15 -1.69
CA THR A 32 -4.25 7.20 -2.77
C THR A 32 -2.88 6.54 -2.65
N ALA A 33 -2.86 5.21 -2.56
CA ALA A 33 -1.66 4.40 -2.68
C ALA A 33 -1.32 4.21 -4.16
N VAL A 34 -0.19 4.79 -4.60
CA VAL A 34 0.27 4.76 -5.99
C VAL A 34 1.46 3.81 -6.09
N PRO A 35 1.29 2.61 -6.70
CA PRO A 35 2.40 1.68 -6.87
C PRO A 35 3.46 2.24 -7.83
N SER A 36 4.72 1.91 -7.57
CA SER A 36 5.80 2.15 -8.52
C SER A 36 5.69 1.21 -9.73
N ALA A 37 6.38 1.54 -10.82
CA ALA A 37 6.40 0.70 -12.02
C ALA A 37 6.86 -0.73 -11.71
N GLY A 38 6.09 -1.73 -12.16
CA GLY A 38 6.36 -3.14 -11.88
C GLY A 38 5.87 -3.65 -10.52
N TYR A 39 5.21 -2.81 -9.73
CA TYR A 39 4.60 -3.17 -8.44
C TYR A 39 3.09 -3.00 -8.48
N TYR A 40 2.40 -3.60 -7.50
CA TYR A 40 0.99 -3.38 -7.24
C TYR A 40 0.74 -3.17 -5.73
N PHE A 41 -0.33 -2.43 -5.43
CA PHE A 41 -0.80 -2.25 -4.07
C PHE A 41 -1.45 -3.54 -3.56
N VAL A 42 -0.95 -4.06 -2.43
CA VAL A 42 -1.47 -5.29 -1.80
C VAL A 42 -2.60 -4.96 -0.84
N SER A 43 -2.25 -4.22 0.21
CA SER A 43 -3.17 -3.82 1.26
C SER A 43 -2.53 -2.75 2.15
N TRP A 44 -3.37 -2.09 2.92
CA TRP A 44 -2.96 -1.34 4.10
C TRP A 44 -2.58 -2.28 5.25
N SER A 45 -1.88 -1.76 6.26
CA SER A 45 -1.44 -2.51 7.44
C SER A 45 -2.58 -3.05 8.30
N ASP A 46 -3.80 -2.54 8.13
CA ASP A 46 -5.03 -3.03 8.76
C ASP A 46 -5.82 -4.01 7.86
N SER A 47 -5.15 -4.58 6.86
CA SER A 47 -5.72 -5.51 5.88
C SER A 47 -6.78 -4.90 4.94
N SER A 48 -7.04 -3.59 5.02
CA SER A 48 -7.91 -2.92 4.06
C SER A 48 -7.27 -2.87 2.68
N THR A 49 -8.06 -3.09 1.64
CA THR A 49 -7.65 -2.97 0.23
C THR A 49 -8.24 -1.73 -0.45
N SER A 50 -8.93 -0.86 0.30
CA SER A 50 -9.55 0.35 -0.24
C SER A 50 -8.47 1.31 -0.78
N ASN A 51 -8.56 1.65 -2.06
CA ASN A 51 -7.67 2.63 -2.68
C ASN A 51 -8.44 3.45 -3.74
N PRO A 52 -8.69 4.75 -3.54
CA PRO A 52 -8.24 5.57 -2.42
C PRO A 52 -8.86 5.15 -1.07
N ARG A 53 -8.16 5.49 0.02
CA ARG A 53 -8.56 5.24 1.40
C ARG A 53 -9.02 6.53 2.06
N THR A 54 -10.14 6.46 2.78
CA THR A 54 -10.60 7.53 3.68
C THR A 54 -10.98 6.91 5.01
N ASP A 55 -10.39 7.38 6.11
CA ASP A 55 -10.81 6.98 7.45
C ASP A 55 -11.93 7.91 7.94
N THR A 56 -13.11 7.34 8.15
CA THR A 56 -14.31 8.06 8.62
C THR A 56 -14.56 7.77 10.10
N ASN A 57 -15.34 8.63 10.75
CA ASN A 57 -15.71 8.49 12.17
C ASN A 57 -14.49 8.23 13.08
N VAL A 58 -13.46 9.08 12.98
CA VAL A 58 -12.20 8.88 13.68
C VAL A 58 -12.37 9.15 15.18
N THR A 59 -12.24 8.11 15.99
CA THR A 59 -12.36 8.16 17.46
C THR A 59 -11.06 7.84 18.19
N SER A 60 -9.97 7.60 17.47
CA SER A 60 -8.64 7.34 18.02
C SER A 60 -7.55 7.70 17.02
N ASN A 61 -6.33 7.89 17.52
CA ASN A 61 -5.16 8.02 16.64
C ASN A 61 -5.01 6.76 15.78
N LYS A 62 -4.58 6.93 14.52
CA LYS A 62 -4.39 5.82 13.60
C LYS A 62 -3.09 5.99 12.82
N THR A 63 -2.34 4.90 12.73
CA THR A 63 -1.16 4.80 11.87
C THR A 63 -1.39 3.66 10.89
N VAL A 64 -1.37 3.96 9.60
CA VAL A 64 -1.64 2.99 8.53
C VAL A 64 -0.51 3.03 7.51
N SER A 65 -0.01 1.85 7.11
CA SER A 65 1.04 1.73 6.11
C SER A 65 0.55 1.00 4.86
N ALA A 66 0.77 1.56 3.67
CA ALA A 66 0.51 0.89 2.40
C ALA A 66 1.63 -0.11 2.09
N THR A 67 1.24 -1.33 1.72
CA THR A 67 2.14 -2.38 1.29
C THR A 67 2.05 -2.55 -0.22
N PHE A 68 3.19 -2.43 -0.89
CA PHE A 68 3.33 -2.72 -2.32
C PHE A 68 4.27 -3.91 -2.53
N THR A 69 3.94 -4.77 -3.51
CA THR A 69 4.74 -5.94 -3.89
C THR A 69 4.91 -6.05 -5.41
N LEU A 70 5.91 -6.79 -5.85
CA LEU A 70 6.27 -6.94 -7.26
C LEU A 70 5.11 -7.62 -7.99
N THR A 71 4.70 -7.05 -9.13
CA THR A 71 3.74 -7.67 -10.03
C THR A 71 4.36 -8.94 -10.61
N PRO A 72 3.74 -10.13 -10.42
CA PRO A 72 4.26 -11.35 -11.00
C PRO A 72 4.31 -11.21 -12.51
N VAL A 73 5.51 -11.33 -13.08
CA VAL A 73 5.62 -11.61 -14.51
C VAL A 73 5.11 -13.03 -14.69
N THR A 74 3.94 -13.21 -15.29
CA THR A 74 3.62 -14.51 -15.85
C THR A 74 4.54 -14.66 -17.05
N PRO A 75 5.49 -15.61 -17.06
CA PRO A 75 6.12 -15.98 -18.32
C PRO A 75 4.98 -16.54 -19.17
N SER A 76 4.45 -15.72 -20.07
CA SER A 76 3.56 -16.18 -21.12
C SER A 76 4.34 -17.26 -21.85
N GLY A 77 3.91 -18.51 -21.72
CA GLY A 77 4.63 -19.68 -22.20
C GLY A 77 5.05 -19.53 -23.67
N GLY A 78 6.33 -19.25 -23.87
CA GLY A 78 7.09 -19.67 -25.04
C GLY A 78 8.04 -20.75 -24.54
N GLY A 79 7.79 -22.00 -24.94
CA GLY A 79 8.54 -23.15 -24.45
C GLY A 79 10.03 -23.09 -24.77
N GLY A 80 10.81 -23.80 -23.94
CA GLY A 80 12.15 -24.26 -24.32
C GLY A 80 13.28 -23.89 -23.37
N GLY A 81 13.57 -24.79 -22.42
CA GLY A 81 14.94 -25.13 -22.04
C GLY A 81 15.61 -24.30 -20.94
N GLY A 82 16.14 -25.00 -19.94
CA GLY A 82 17.25 -24.51 -19.12
C GLY A 82 16.88 -24.08 -17.71
N GLY A 83 16.37 -25.01 -16.90
CA GLY A 83 16.47 -24.86 -15.46
C GLY A 83 17.94 -24.86 -15.04
N SER A 84 18.42 -23.72 -14.55
CA SER A 84 19.58 -23.67 -13.67
C SER A 84 19.37 -22.55 -12.65
N SER A 85 18.55 -22.85 -11.65
CA SER A 85 18.62 -22.15 -10.37
C SER A 85 19.55 -23.00 -9.51
N THR A 86 20.83 -22.64 -9.51
CA THR A 86 21.78 -23.13 -8.52
C THR A 86 21.23 -22.83 -7.13
N PRO A 87 21.06 -23.81 -6.23
CA PRO A 87 20.79 -23.51 -4.84
C PRO A 87 22.08 -22.97 -4.21
N SER A 88 21.97 -21.86 -3.48
CA SER A 88 23.07 -21.36 -2.65
C SER A 88 23.46 -22.41 -1.60
N THR A 89 24.75 -22.70 -1.54
CA THR A 89 25.48 -23.10 -0.31
C THR A 89 26.73 -22.26 -0.25
#